data_AF-A0A6N7ZBI1-F1
#
_entry.id   AF-A0A6N7ZBI1-F1
#
_cell.length_a   1.000
_cell.length_b   1.000
_cell.length_c   1.000
_cell.angle_alpha   90.00
_cell.angle_beta   90.00
_cell.angle_gamma   90.00
#
_symmetry.space_group_name_H-M   'P 1'
#
loop_
_entity.id
_entity.type
_entity.pdbx_description
1 polymer ?
#
loop_
_entity_poly.entity_id
_entity_poly.type
_entity_poly.pdbx_seq_one_letter_code
_entity_poly.pdbx_strand_id
1 'polypeptide(L)'
;MGVDGVRGRREELGLTQQEAARKAGMSLATWRRLEVVDDDREASFRRTTLQAAERVLRVPAGGVAALRAGETVEALGGHQHVNKDWLLTYGKSFKGDPLTPRQAFKLSMSVAGLEDDAFFGLDEYLQGKVSVKELFFVDQLPDWVLFMVNAHWVDCFRNVLVDLGRRLGRGEVPYPRSMVERVALELMFDSAKEGGDVADDMLEADDDVRAALPSFGENDEDWEDAREQLFGGDFDFQMIWLPNFTRMLFGDSRESVSIQLGVDLDSFHPIRWWETDRKLRNK
;
A
#
# COMPACT_ATOMS: atom_id res chain seq x y z
N MET A 1 -23.31 -25.46 8.32
CA MET A 1 -23.06 -25.42 9.78
C MET A 1 -22.52 -24.03 10.06
N GLY A 2 -23.18 -23.28 10.95
CA GLY A 2 -22.86 -21.88 11.22
C GLY A 2 -21.43 -21.75 11.74
N VAL A 3 -20.74 -20.72 11.27
CA VAL A 3 -19.34 -20.46 11.59
C VAL A 3 -19.34 -19.60 12.84
N ASP A 4 -19.12 -20.23 13.99
CA ASP A 4 -19.24 -19.53 15.27
C ASP A 4 -18.00 -18.64 15.51
N GLY A 5 -18.17 -17.36 15.18
CA GLY A 5 -17.29 -16.26 15.53
C GLY A 5 -15.95 -16.19 14.80
N VAL A 6 -15.06 -15.35 15.34
CA VAL A 6 -13.76 -14.97 14.73
C VAL A 6 -12.91 -16.19 14.41
N ARG A 7 -12.91 -17.19 15.29
CA ARG A 7 -12.16 -18.44 15.11
C ARG A 7 -12.67 -19.21 13.90
N GLY A 8 -13.99 -19.44 13.83
CA GLY A 8 -14.58 -20.17 12.72
C GLY A 8 -14.24 -19.50 11.40
N ARG A 9 -14.36 -18.17 11.33
CA ARG A 9 -14.07 -17.42 10.10
C ARG A 9 -12.61 -17.54 9.67
N ARG A 10 -11.66 -17.52 10.60
CA ARG A 10 -10.25 -17.79 10.30
C ARG A 10 -10.05 -19.19 9.72
N GLU A 11 -10.68 -20.20 10.31
CA GLU A 11 -10.56 -21.59 9.90
C GLU A 11 -11.15 -21.82 8.49
N GLU A 12 -12.25 -21.15 8.14
CA GLU A 12 -12.78 -21.15 6.77
C GLU A 12 -11.78 -20.61 5.74
N LEU A 13 -10.96 -19.64 6.14
CA LEU A 13 -9.93 -19.06 5.29
C LEU A 13 -8.64 -19.90 5.26
N GLY A 14 -8.60 -21.04 5.96
CA GLY A 14 -7.43 -21.93 6.00
C GLY A 14 -6.23 -21.35 6.75
N LEU A 15 -6.40 -20.23 7.48
CA LEU A 15 -5.30 -19.53 8.15
C LEU A 15 -5.01 -20.13 9.53
N THR A 16 -3.75 -20.26 9.91
CA THR A 16 -3.36 -20.49 11.30
C THR A 16 -3.47 -19.20 12.12
N GLN A 17 -3.54 -19.31 13.46
CA GLN A 17 -3.54 -18.13 14.33
C GLN A 17 -2.27 -17.27 14.16
N GLN A 18 -1.13 -17.90 13.88
CA GLN A 18 0.14 -17.21 13.70
C GLN A 18 0.18 -16.43 12.40
N GLU A 19 -0.29 -17.03 11.30
CA GLU A 19 -0.44 -16.34 10.02
C GLU A 19 -1.41 -15.18 10.14
N ALA A 20 -2.58 -15.38 10.75
CA ALA A 20 -3.59 -14.34 10.86
C ALA A 20 -3.11 -13.15 11.73
N ALA A 21 -2.41 -13.42 12.84
CA ALA A 21 -1.78 -12.38 13.67
C ALA A 21 -0.73 -11.59 12.89
N ARG A 22 0.13 -12.29 12.14
CA ARG A 22 1.15 -11.68 11.26
C ARG A 22 0.49 -10.83 10.17
N LYS A 23 -0.51 -11.36 9.45
CA LYS A 23 -1.29 -10.66 8.40
C LYS A 23 -1.99 -9.41 8.93
N ALA A 24 -2.36 -9.39 10.21
CA ALA A 24 -3.00 -8.24 10.85
C ALA A 24 -2.02 -7.27 11.53
N GLY A 25 -0.71 -7.48 11.41
CA GLY A 25 0.31 -6.61 12.03
C GLY A 25 0.22 -6.57 13.56
N MET A 26 -0.25 -7.66 14.19
CA MET A 26 -0.45 -7.71 15.64
C MET A 26 0.22 -8.93 16.28
N SER A 27 0.43 -8.87 17.60
CA SER A 27 0.99 -10.02 18.32
C SER A 27 0.02 -11.20 18.34
N LEU A 28 0.56 -12.42 18.31
CA LEU A 28 -0.23 -13.66 18.46
C LEU A 28 -1.11 -13.64 19.71
N ALA A 29 -0.63 -13.02 20.80
CA ALA A 29 -1.39 -12.86 22.03
C ALA A 29 -2.59 -11.89 21.89
N THR A 30 -2.52 -10.91 20.99
CA THR A 30 -3.64 -10.01 20.67
C THR A 30 -4.66 -10.73 19.81
N TRP A 31 -4.20 -11.47 18.80
CA TRP A 31 -5.06 -12.28 17.95
C TRP A 31 -5.84 -13.35 18.73
N ARG A 32 -5.15 -14.09 19.62
CA ARG A 32 -5.81 -15.07 20.50
C ARG A 32 -6.90 -14.44 21.36
N ARG A 33 -6.74 -13.19 21.79
CA ARG A 33 -7.77 -12.48 22.55
C ARG A 33 -8.97 -12.08 21.68
N LEU A 34 -8.79 -11.88 20.37
CA LEU A 34 -9.91 -11.63 19.45
C LEU A 34 -10.77 -12.89 19.25
N GLU A 35 -10.15 -14.07 19.26
CA GLU A 35 -10.83 -15.36 19.09
C GLU A 35 -11.58 -15.84 20.34
N VAL A 36 -11.19 -15.36 21.52
CA VAL A 36 -11.84 -15.71 22.78
C VAL A 36 -13.01 -14.75 23.02
N VAL A 37 -14.22 -15.31 23.04
CA VAL A 37 -15.41 -14.64 23.58
C VAL A 37 -15.49 -15.05 25.05
N ASP A 38 -15.06 -14.18 25.95
CA ASP A 38 -15.13 -14.39 27.39
C ASP A 38 -16.31 -13.56 27.91
N ASP A 39 -17.37 -14.22 28.40
CA ASP A 39 -18.64 -13.58 28.82
C ASP A 39 -18.47 -12.51 29.91
N ASP A 40 -17.36 -12.55 30.65
CA ASP A 40 -17.11 -11.66 31.80
C ASP A 40 -16.15 -10.50 31.53
N ARG A 41 -15.54 -10.43 30.33
CA ARG A 41 -14.64 -9.32 29.96
C ARG A 41 -14.80 -8.99 28.49
N GLU A 42 -15.64 -8.00 28.21
CA GLU A 42 -15.66 -7.33 26.92
C GLU A 42 -14.28 -6.68 26.69
N ALA A 43 -13.38 -7.42 26.06
CA ALA A 43 -12.05 -6.92 25.73
C ALA A 43 -12.23 -5.75 24.76
N SER A 44 -12.03 -4.53 25.27
CA SER A 44 -11.99 -3.32 24.47
C SER A 44 -10.73 -3.33 23.62
N PHE A 45 -10.91 -3.52 22.31
CA PHE A 45 -9.84 -3.42 21.33
C PHE A 45 -9.82 -2.01 20.74
N ARG A 46 -8.62 -1.54 20.37
CA ARG A 46 -8.50 -0.32 19.58
C ARG A 46 -9.17 -0.53 18.23
N ARG A 47 -9.78 0.53 17.70
CA ARG A 47 -10.43 0.54 16.38
C ARG A 47 -9.50 0.02 15.27
N THR A 48 -8.24 0.43 15.28
CA THR A 48 -7.23 0.00 14.31
C THR A 48 -6.93 -1.51 14.39
N THR A 49 -6.96 -2.10 15.59
CA THR A 49 -6.80 -3.54 15.77
C THR A 49 -7.99 -4.32 15.20
N LEU A 50 -9.20 -3.81 15.38
CA LEU A 50 -10.40 -4.41 14.81
C LEU A 50 -10.40 -4.32 13.29
N GLN A 51 -10.10 -3.15 12.72
CA GLN A 51 -9.99 -2.96 11.27
C GLN A 51 -8.93 -3.86 10.63
N ALA A 52 -7.76 -4.01 11.27
CA ALA A 52 -6.73 -4.92 10.79
C ALA A 52 -7.20 -6.39 10.78
N ALA A 53 -7.96 -6.80 11.79
CA ALA A 53 -8.56 -8.13 11.85
C ALA A 53 -9.70 -8.31 10.84
N GLU A 54 -10.54 -7.30 10.61
CA GLU A 54 -11.62 -7.31 9.61
C GLU A 54 -11.07 -7.53 8.20
N ARG A 55 -9.97 -6.86 7.86
CA ARG A 55 -9.24 -7.06 6.60
C ARG A 55 -8.77 -8.51 6.44
N VAL A 56 -8.15 -9.08 7.48
CA VAL A 56 -7.64 -10.47 7.43
C VAL A 56 -8.77 -11.49 7.32
N LEU A 57 -9.90 -11.25 8.00
CA LEU A 57 -11.05 -12.16 8.02
C LEU A 57 -12.02 -11.94 6.85
N ARG A 58 -11.73 -10.97 5.97
CA ARG A 58 -12.54 -10.62 4.80
C ARG A 58 -14.00 -10.39 5.19
N VAL A 59 -14.20 -9.56 6.20
CA VAL A 59 -15.52 -9.14 6.69
C VAL A 59 -15.64 -7.61 6.58
N PRO A 60 -16.86 -7.08 6.39
CA PRO A 60 -17.08 -5.63 6.33
C PRO A 60 -16.71 -4.93 7.64
N ALA A 61 -16.65 -3.60 7.62
CA ALA A 61 -16.41 -2.79 8.81
C ALA A 61 -17.45 -3.11 9.90
N GLY A 62 -16.99 -3.33 11.14
CA GLY A 62 -17.81 -3.83 12.25
C GLY A 62 -18.01 -5.36 12.25
N GLY A 63 -17.57 -6.06 11.22
CA GLY A 63 -17.75 -7.50 11.05
C GLY A 63 -17.05 -8.34 12.11
N VAL A 64 -15.90 -7.90 12.63
CA VAL A 64 -15.25 -8.60 13.75
C VAL A 64 -16.08 -8.47 15.04
N ALA A 65 -16.69 -7.31 15.28
CA ALA A 65 -17.56 -7.12 16.44
C ALA A 65 -18.82 -7.98 16.33
N ALA A 66 -19.45 -8.02 15.15
CA ALA A 66 -20.60 -8.87 14.85
C ALA A 66 -20.27 -10.36 15.00
N LEU A 67 -19.13 -10.82 14.46
CA LEU A 67 -18.65 -12.20 14.66
C LEU A 67 -18.42 -12.54 16.14
N ARG A 68 -17.87 -11.61 16.94
CA ARG A 68 -17.69 -11.83 18.39
C ARG A 68 -19.01 -11.84 19.15
N ALA A 69 -20.03 -11.16 18.67
CA ALA A 69 -21.39 -11.20 19.19
C ALA A 69 -22.16 -12.46 18.78
N GLY A 70 -21.55 -13.36 18.00
CA GLY A 70 -22.19 -14.58 17.49
C GLY A 70 -23.13 -14.32 16.31
N GLU A 71 -23.07 -13.13 15.70
CA GLU A 71 -23.85 -12.81 14.51
C GLU A 71 -23.24 -13.46 13.28
N THR A 72 -24.11 -13.86 12.35
CA THR A 72 -23.68 -14.38 11.05
C THR A 72 -23.33 -13.18 10.17
N VAL A 73 -22.06 -13.00 9.88
CA VAL A 73 -21.59 -11.95 8.98
C VAL A 73 -21.47 -12.54 7.59
N GLU A 74 -22.16 -11.95 6.61
CA GLU A 74 -21.91 -12.28 5.21
C GLU A 74 -20.44 -12.01 4.93
N ALA A 75 -19.71 -13.09 4.63
CA ALA A 75 -18.39 -13.00 4.03
C ALA A 75 -18.46 -11.99 2.88
N LEU A 76 -17.45 -11.12 2.77
CA LEU A 76 -17.25 -10.41 1.51
C LEU A 76 -17.06 -11.49 0.44
N GLY A 77 -18.14 -11.73 -0.30
CA GLY A 77 -18.35 -12.93 -1.08
C GLY A 77 -17.42 -12.97 -2.28
N GLY A 78 -16.91 -14.18 -2.52
CA GLY A 78 -16.31 -14.60 -3.76
C GLY A 78 -14.80 -14.51 -3.76
N HIS A 79 -14.17 -15.61 -4.15
CA HIS A 79 -13.11 -15.49 -5.14
C HIS A 79 -13.57 -14.41 -6.12
N GLN A 80 -13.01 -13.20 -6.03
CA GLN A 80 -13.02 -12.34 -7.21
C GLN A 80 -12.43 -13.26 -8.26
N HIS A 81 -13.26 -13.71 -9.20
CA HIS A 81 -12.77 -14.36 -10.39
C HIS A 81 -11.82 -13.33 -10.94
N VAL A 82 -10.52 -13.53 -10.69
CA VAL A 82 -9.51 -12.60 -11.10
C VAL A 82 -9.71 -12.52 -12.59
N ASN A 83 -10.09 -11.33 -13.06
CA ASN A 83 -10.53 -11.19 -14.44
C ASN A 83 -9.40 -11.74 -15.31
N LYS A 84 -9.63 -12.89 -15.96
CA LYS A 84 -8.56 -13.63 -16.63
C LYS A 84 -7.92 -12.76 -17.72
N ASP A 85 -8.71 -11.87 -18.34
CA ASP A 85 -8.21 -10.90 -19.32
C ASP A 85 -7.24 -9.90 -18.71
N TRP A 86 -7.47 -9.52 -17.46
CA TRP A 86 -6.58 -8.63 -16.72
C TRP A 86 -5.24 -9.31 -16.41
N LEU A 87 -5.26 -10.56 -15.93
CA LEU A 87 -4.05 -11.36 -15.69
C LEU A 87 -3.25 -11.62 -16.96
N LEU A 88 -3.94 -11.96 -18.06
CA LEU A 88 -3.31 -12.18 -19.36
C LEU A 88 -2.66 -10.91 -19.90
N THR A 89 -3.17 -9.73 -19.54
CA THR A 89 -2.56 -8.45 -19.91
C THR A 89 -1.20 -8.30 -19.22
N TYR A 90 -1.11 -8.55 -17.92
CA TYR A 90 0.17 -8.50 -17.20
C TYR A 90 1.21 -9.50 -17.74
N GLY A 91 0.81 -10.75 -17.96
CA GLY A 91 1.71 -11.78 -18.50
C GLY A 91 2.25 -11.45 -19.90
N LYS A 92 1.48 -10.71 -20.71
CA LYS A 92 1.89 -10.28 -22.05
C LYS A 92 2.78 -9.04 -22.01
N SER A 93 2.43 -8.06 -21.19
CA SER A 93 3.02 -6.72 -21.25
C SER A 93 4.32 -6.57 -20.46
N PHE A 94 4.51 -7.36 -19.40
CA PHE A 94 5.70 -7.28 -18.57
C PHE A 94 6.60 -8.52 -18.80
N LYS A 95 7.90 -8.30 -18.96
CA LYS A 95 8.87 -9.37 -19.32
C LYS A 95 10.02 -9.54 -18.34
N GLY A 96 10.02 -8.78 -17.23
CA GLY A 96 11.09 -8.78 -16.24
C GLY A 96 12.06 -7.61 -16.34
N ASP A 97 11.83 -6.66 -17.25
CA ASP A 97 12.60 -5.42 -17.37
C ASP A 97 11.63 -4.23 -17.56
N PRO A 98 11.50 -3.31 -16.59
CA PRO A 98 12.04 -3.36 -15.23
C PRO A 98 11.18 -4.19 -14.27
N LEU A 99 9.98 -4.60 -14.69
CA LEU A 99 9.01 -5.31 -13.85
C LEU A 99 8.67 -6.69 -14.40
N THR A 100 8.53 -7.66 -13.51
CA THR A 100 7.88 -8.93 -13.83
C THR A 100 6.35 -8.76 -13.88
N PRO A 101 5.63 -9.66 -14.58
CA PRO A 101 4.16 -9.67 -14.55
C PRO A 101 3.55 -9.70 -13.16
N ARG A 102 4.16 -10.45 -12.23
CA ARG A 102 3.67 -10.55 -10.84
C ARG A 102 3.91 -9.28 -10.05
N GLN A 103 5.08 -8.67 -10.15
CA GLN A 103 5.36 -7.37 -9.54
C GLN A 103 4.38 -6.31 -10.05
N ALA A 104 4.15 -6.24 -11.36
CA ALA A 104 3.19 -5.31 -11.95
C ALA A 104 1.76 -5.54 -11.44
N PHE A 105 1.35 -6.81 -11.32
CA PHE A 105 0.05 -7.18 -10.73
C PHE A 105 -0.05 -6.74 -9.26
N LYS A 106 0.95 -7.07 -8.43
CA LYS A 106 1.00 -6.70 -7.01
C LYS A 106 0.97 -5.18 -6.80
N LEU A 107 1.73 -4.43 -7.59
CA LEU A 107 1.71 -2.97 -7.61
C LEU A 107 0.33 -2.42 -7.99
N SER A 108 -0.36 -3.03 -8.98
CA SER A 108 -1.72 -2.59 -9.33
C SER A 108 -2.73 -2.87 -8.20
N MET A 109 -2.54 -3.96 -7.47
CA MET A 109 -3.40 -4.36 -6.36
C MET A 109 -3.19 -3.48 -5.11
N SER A 110 -2.02 -2.89 -4.91
CA SER A 110 -1.77 -2.02 -3.75
C SER A 110 -2.60 -0.74 -3.75
N VAL A 111 -3.11 -0.34 -4.91
CA VAL A 111 -3.98 0.83 -5.11
C VAL A 111 -5.42 0.45 -5.49
N ALA A 112 -5.72 -0.85 -5.56
CA ALA A 112 -7.07 -1.33 -5.84
C ALA A 112 -8.01 -0.89 -4.70
N GLY A 113 -9.16 -0.31 -5.06
CA GLY A 113 -10.13 0.25 -4.10
C GLY A 113 -9.93 1.73 -3.77
N LEU A 114 -8.80 2.34 -4.18
CA LEU A 114 -8.66 3.80 -4.14
C LEU A 114 -9.56 4.51 -5.16
N GLU A 115 -10.16 3.80 -6.12
CA GLU A 115 -11.04 4.40 -7.15
C GLU A 115 -12.48 4.60 -6.67
N ASP A 116 -12.99 3.71 -5.82
CA ASP A 116 -14.41 3.58 -5.50
C ASP A 116 -14.80 4.23 -4.14
N ASP A 117 -13.95 5.11 -3.59
CA ASP A 117 -14.07 5.70 -2.23
C ASP A 117 -14.19 4.67 -1.09
N ALA A 118 -14.10 3.37 -1.39
CA ALA A 118 -14.44 2.31 -0.46
C ALA A 118 -13.40 2.12 0.66
N PHE A 119 -12.18 2.64 0.51
CA PHE A 119 -11.16 2.55 1.56
C PHE A 119 -10.16 3.72 1.51
N PHE A 120 -10.24 4.55 2.57
CA PHE A 120 -9.16 5.06 3.43
C PHE A 120 -9.38 6.52 3.79
N GLY A 121 -10.23 6.75 4.80
CA GLY A 121 -10.05 7.79 5.83
C GLY A 121 -9.97 9.24 5.38
N LEU A 122 -9.96 9.54 4.08
CA LEU A 122 -9.70 10.87 3.54
C LEU A 122 -10.88 11.76 3.84
N ASP A 123 -12.10 11.29 3.59
CA ASP A 123 -13.31 11.99 3.99
C ASP A 123 -13.36 12.21 5.51
N GLU A 124 -13.02 11.19 6.29
CA GLU A 124 -12.91 11.32 7.74
C GLU A 124 -11.81 12.30 8.16
N TYR A 125 -10.69 12.36 7.44
CA TYR A 125 -9.57 13.26 7.71
C TYR A 125 -9.94 14.69 7.36
N LEU A 126 -10.58 14.91 6.21
CA LEU A 126 -11.14 16.19 5.80
C LEU A 126 -12.19 16.71 6.80
N GLN A 127 -12.93 15.79 7.44
CA GLN A 127 -13.87 16.09 8.52
C GLN A 127 -13.21 16.20 9.90
N GLY A 128 -11.89 16.02 10.01
CA GLY A 128 -11.13 16.08 11.27
C GLY A 128 -11.39 14.92 12.23
N LYS A 129 -11.98 13.81 11.76
CA LYS A 129 -12.33 12.63 12.55
C LYS A 129 -11.18 11.65 12.74
N VAL A 130 -10.19 11.66 11.84
CA VAL A 130 -9.00 10.81 11.91
C VAL A 130 -7.74 11.63 11.67
N SER A 131 -6.62 11.14 12.18
CA SER A 131 -5.31 11.78 11.96
C SER A 131 -4.66 11.33 10.66
N VAL A 132 -3.65 12.07 10.19
CA VAL A 132 -2.86 11.70 9.00
C VAL A 132 -2.20 10.32 9.13
N LYS A 133 -1.96 9.84 10.36
CA LYS A 133 -1.43 8.49 10.64
C LYS A 133 -2.41 7.36 10.35
N GLU A 134 -3.66 7.68 10.09
CA GLU A 134 -4.71 6.72 9.73
C GLU A 134 -4.99 6.74 8.21
N LEU A 135 -4.28 7.58 7.46
CA LEU A 135 -4.33 7.63 6.00
C LEU A 135 -3.23 6.74 5.42
N PHE A 136 -3.62 5.62 4.84
CA PHE A 136 -2.73 4.70 4.15
C PHE A 136 -1.93 5.40 3.06
N PHE A 137 -0.65 5.03 2.90
CA PHE A 137 0.39 5.70 2.10
C PHE A 137 0.83 7.06 2.63
N VAL A 138 -0.08 7.92 3.07
CA VAL A 138 0.28 9.26 3.56
C VAL A 138 1.05 9.17 4.88
N ASP A 139 0.71 8.21 5.74
CA ASP A 139 1.41 7.96 7.01
C ASP A 139 2.87 7.53 6.86
N GLN A 140 3.26 7.07 5.67
CA GLN A 140 4.62 6.68 5.31
C GLN A 140 5.44 7.83 4.72
N LEU A 141 4.82 8.98 4.41
CA LEU A 141 5.56 10.14 3.92
C LEU A 141 6.50 10.67 5.00
N PRO A 142 7.66 11.26 4.61
CA PRO A 142 8.55 11.90 5.56
C PRO A 142 7.82 12.99 6.39
N ASP A 143 8.10 13.06 7.68
CA ASP A 143 7.44 13.98 8.62
C ASP A 143 7.38 15.43 8.10
N TRP A 144 8.46 15.91 7.46
CA TRP A 144 8.54 17.27 6.94
C TRP A 144 7.51 17.55 5.84
N VAL A 145 7.16 16.54 5.03
CA VAL A 145 6.11 16.64 4.00
C VAL A 145 4.76 16.82 4.67
N LEU A 146 4.49 16.05 5.72
CA LEU A 146 3.23 16.09 6.46
C LEU A 146 2.94 17.46 7.08
N PHE A 147 3.97 18.24 7.40
CA PHE A 147 3.81 19.62 7.89
C PHE A 147 3.49 20.64 6.78
N MET A 148 3.69 20.30 5.52
CA MET A 148 3.61 21.24 4.38
C MET A 148 2.42 20.97 3.46
N VAL A 149 1.84 19.78 3.54
CA VAL A 149 0.74 19.36 2.68
C VAL A 149 -0.62 19.61 3.36
N ASN A 150 -1.66 19.71 2.55
CA ASN A 150 -3.03 19.89 3.01
C ASN A 150 -3.96 18.84 2.38
N ALA A 151 -5.23 18.88 2.78
CA ALA A 151 -6.33 18.14 2.19
C ALA A 151 -6.30 18.01 0.66
N HIS A 152 -6.15 19.14 -0.05
CA HIS A 152 -6.15 19.17 -1.51
C HIS A 152 -4.91 18.50 -2.09
N TRP A 153 -3.75 18.68 -1.49
CA TRP A 153 -2.52 17.98 -1.88
C TRP A 153 -2.69 16.47 -1.77
N VAL A 154 -3.29 15.99 -0.67
CA VAL A 154 -3.54 14.55 -0.44
C VAL A 154 -4.50 13.97 -1.48
N ASP A 155 -5.57 14.68 -1.82
CA ASP A 155 -6.50 14.27 -2.88
C ASP A 155 -5.81 14.20 -4.25
N CYS A 156 -5.00 15.20 -4.60
CA CYS A 156 -4.18 15.17 -5.81
C CYS A 156 -3.18 14.00 -5.80
N PHE A 157 -2.58 13.68 -4.64
CA PHE A 157 -1.66 12.56 -4.48
C PHE A 157 -2.35 11.20 -4.67
N ARG A 158 -3.56 11.02 -4.11
CA ARG A 158 -4.41 9.85 -4.37
C ARG A 158 -4.64 9.64 -5.87
N ASN A 159 -4.97 10.71 -6.59
CA ASN A 159 -5.19 10.63 -8.03
C ASN A 159 -3.95 10.15 -8.81
N VAL A 160 -2.74 10.48 -8.32
CA VAL A 160 -1.49 9.96 -8.89
C VAL A 160 -1.35 8.46 -8.66
N LEU A 161 -1.60 7.96 -7.43
CA LEU A 161 -1.59 6.52 -7.11
C LEU A 161 -2.57 5.74 -8.01
N VAL A 162 -3.78 6.26 -8.17
CA VAL A 162 -4.80 5.67 -9.05
C VAL A 162 -4.35 5.66 -10.51
N ASP A 163 -3.79 6.75 -11.02
CA ASP A 163 -3.29 6.81 -12.40
C ASP A 163 -2.16 5.79 -12.66
N LEU A 164 -1.22 5.65 -11.71
CA LEU A 164 -0.16 4.64 -11.79
C LEU A 164 -0.74 3.22 -11.83
N GLY A 165 -1.73 2.92 -10.98
CA GLY A 165 -2.47 1.65 -11.02
C GLY A 165 -3.15 1.39 -12.36
N ARG A 166 -3.79 2.41 -12.95
CA ARG A 166 -4.41 2.32 -14.27
C ARG A 166 -3.40 2.11 -15.39
N ARG A 167 -2.23 2.76 -15.34
CA ARG A 167 -1.13 2.56 -16.29
C ARG A 167 -0.66 1.10 -16.27
N LEU A 168 -0.42 0.55 -15.07
CA LEU A 168 -0.10 -0.86 -14.88
C LEU A 168 -1.19 -1.77 -15.45
N GLY A 169 -2.46 -1.47 -15.19
CA GLY A 169 -3.61 -2.22 -15.71
C GLY A 169 -3.72 -2.24 -17.24
N ARG A 170 -3.18 -1.23 -17.94
CA ARG A 170 -3.06 -1.21 -19.40
C ARG A 170 -1.81 -1.91 -19.93
N GLY A 171 -0.96 -2.44 -19.05
CA GLY A 171 0.31 -3.04 -19.41
C GLY A 171 1.43 -2.02 -19.63
N GLU A 172 1.29 -0.79 -19.14
CA GLU A 172 2.31 0.24 -19.28
C GLU A 172 3.26 0.20 -18.07
N VAL A 173 4.56 0.24 -18.33
CA VAL A 173 5.56 0.43 -17.26
C VAL A 173 5.40 1.85 -16.70
N PRO A 174 5.24 2.00 -15.37
CA PRO A 174 4.98 3.30 -14.75
C PRO A 174 6.27 4.10 -14.57
N TYR A 175 7.02 4.38 -15.65
CA TYR A 175 8.19 5.25 -15.57
C TYR A 175 7.78 6.62 -14.99
N PRO A 176 8.35 7.00 -13.83
CA PRO A 176 7.93 8.20 -13.14
C PRO A 176 8.46 9.44 -13.86
N ARG A 177 7.61 10.47 -13.96
CA ARG A 177 7.90 11.70 -14.74
C ARG A 177 8.20 12.92 -13.87
N SER A 178 7.99 12.77 -12.57
CA SER A 178 8.00 13.83 -11.58
C SER A 178 8.28 13.24 -10.20
N MET A 179 8.69 14.08 -9.24
CA MET A 179 8.93 13.64 -7.86
C MET A 179 7.69 12.98 -7.24
N VAL A 180 6.48 13.50 -7.53
CA VAL A 180 5.25 12.94 -6.97
C VAL A 180 4.98 11.52 -7.48
N GLU A 181 5.26 11.23 -8.75
CA GLU A 181 5.15 9.88 -9.30
C GLU A 181 6.20 8.95 -8.69
N ARG A 182 7.42 9.44 -8.45
CA ARG A 182 8.48 8.65 -7.78
C ARG A 182 8.09 8.26 -6.36
N VAL A 183 7.62 9.22 -5.58
CA VAL A 183 7.15 8.99 -4.21
C VAL A 183 5.94 8.06 -4.20
N ALA A 184 4.94 8.31 -5.04
CA ALA A 184 3.76 7.45 -5.12
C ALA A 184 4.14 6.01 -5.48
N LEU A 185 5.02 5.82 -6.46
CA LEU A 185 5.46 4.50 -6.87
C LEU A 185 6.28 3.80 -5.78
N GLU A 186 7.17 4.50 -5.08
CA GLU A 186 7.94 3.92 -3.97
C GLU A 186 7.04 3.43 -2.84
N LEU A 187 6.05 4.22 -2.47
CA LEU A 187 5.04 3.82 -1.50
C LEU A 187 4.25 2.60 -1.98
N MET A 188 3.87 2.54 -3.27
CA MET A 188 3.24 1.36 -3.86
C MET A 188 4.15 0.13 -3.79
N PHE A 189 5.47 0.28 -3.98
CA PHE A 189 6.46 -0.80 -3.83
C PHE A 189 6.49 -1.34 -2.41
N ASP A 190 6.61 -0.47 -1.41
CA ASP A 190 6.59 -0.88 0.00
C ASP A 190 5.28 -1.60 0.34
N SER A 191 4.14 -1.03 -0.06
CA SER A 191 2.84 -1.68 0.16
C SER A 191 2.69 -2.99 -0.59
N ALA A 192 3.23 -3.14 -1.80
CA ALA A 192 3.14 -4.37 -2.58
C ALA A 192 4.04 -5.47 -2.00
N LYS A 193 5.21 -5.10 -1.46
CA LYS A 193 6.14 -5.99 -0.78
C LYS A 193 5.60 -6.45 0.57
N GLU A 194 5.07 -5.54 1.38
CA GLU A 194 4.54 -5.85 2.73
C GLU A 194 3.12 -6.43 2.69
N GLY A 195 2.29 -5.99 1.74
CA GLY A 195 0.89 -6.40 1.56
C GLY A 195 0.70 -7.67 0.72
N GLY A 196 1.79 -8.35 0.37
CA GLY A 196 1.84 -9.49 -0.55
C GLY A 196 0.80 -10.57 -0.26
N ASP A 197 0.42 -10.77 1.00
CA ASP A 197 -0.45 -11.88 1.42
C ASP A 197 -1.79 -11.99 0.66
N VAL A 198 -2.47 -10.89 0.27
CA VAL A 198 -3.75 -10.99 -0.47
C VAL A 198 -3.52 -11.24 -1.96
N ALA A 199 -2.54 -10.56 -2.55
CA ALA A 199 -2.19 -10.76 -3.95
C ALA A 199 -1.59 -12.15 -4.15
N ASP A 200 -0.76 -12.63 -3.22
CA ASP A 200 -0.19 -13.97 -3.19
C ASP A 200 -1.28 -15.02 -3.04
N ASP A 201 -2.22 -14.85 -2.11
CA ASP A 201 -3.39 -15.74 -1.98
C ASP A 201 -4.16 -15.82 -3.32
N MET A 202 -4.31 -14.71 -4.06
CA MET A 202 -4.98 -14.69 -5.38
C MET A 202 -4.14 -15.35 -6.48
N LEU A 203 -2.83 -15.18 -6.44
CA LEU A 203 -1.89 -15.75 -7.41
C LEU A 203 -1.71 -17.26 -7.22
N GLU A 204 -1.88 -17.75 -6.00
CA GLU A 204 -1.71 -19.16 -5.63
C GLU A 204 -3.01 -19.96 -5.62
N ALA A 205 -4.16 -19.30 -5.74
CA ALA A 205 -5.46 -19.96 -5.69
C ALA A 205 -5.76 -20.88 -6.89
N ASP A 206 -5.17 -20.64 -8.06
CA ASP A 206 -5.56 -21.30 -9.32
C ASP A 206 -4.35 -21.53 -10.25
N ASP A 207 -4.25 -22.71 -10.86
CA ASP A 207 -3.19 -23.10 -11.78
C ASP A 207 -3.21 -22.28 -13.08
N ASP A 208 -4.39 -21.83 -13.53
CA ASP A 208 -4.51 -20.94 -14.70
C ASP A 208 -3.85 -19.57 -14.40
N VAL A 209 -3.92 -19.12 -13.15
CA VAL A 209 -3.31 -17.85 -12.71
C VAL A 209 -1.80 -18.01 -12.64
N ARG A 210 -1.30 -19.13 -12.10
CA ARG A 210 0.13 -19.45 -12.10
C ARG A 210 0.71 -19.56 -13.51
N ALA A 211 -0.06 -20.11 -14.46
CA ALA A 211 0.33 -20.19 -15.86
C ALA A 211 0.36 -18.80 -16.54
N ALA A 212 -0.59 -17.93 -16.21
CA ALA A 212 -0.65 -16.57 -16.75
C ALA A 212 0.42 -15.65 -16.15
N LEU A 213 0.73 -15.81 -14.87
CA LEU A 213 1.73 -15.05 -14.12
C LEU A 213 2.74 -15.99 -13.44
N PRO A 214 3.74 -16.47 -14.20
CA PRO A 214 4.73 -17.38 -13.66
C PRO A 214 5.51 -16.72 -12.52
N SER A 215 5.86 -17.51 -11.48
CA SER A 215 6.81 -17.07 -10.47
C SER A 215 8.20 -17.07 -11.12
N PHE A 216 8.57 -15.94 -11.70
CA PHE A 216 9.99 -15.59 -11.72
C PHE A 216 10.45 -15.49 -10.26
N GLY A 217 11.75 -15.65 -9.99
CA GLY A 217 12.26 -15.34 -8.64
C GLY A 217 11.66 -14.00 -8.21
N GLU A 218 10.95 -14.00 -7.09
CA GLU A 218 10.48 -12.77 -6.45
C GLU A 218 11.21 -12.66 -5.11
N ASN A 219 12.53 -12.82 -5.18
CA ASN A 219 13.39 -12.61 -4.02
C ASN A 219 13.51 -11.12 -3.78
N ASP A 220 14.03 -10.73 -2.61
CA ASP A 220 14.26 -9.32 -2.29
C ASP A 220 15.11 -8.61 -3.36
N GLU A 221 16.05 -9.32 -3.99
CA GLU A 221 16.89 -8.80 -5.07
C GLU A 221 16.08 -8.34 -6.30
N ASP A 222 15.02 -9.06 -6.68
CA ASP A 222 14.22 -8.72 -7.86
C ASP A 222 13.40 -7.43 -7.65
N TRP A 223 13.01 -7.14 -6.41
CA TRP A 223 12.34 -5.88 -6.06
C TRP A 223 13.30 -4.70 -6.03
N GLU A 224 14.50 -4.90 -5.48
CA GLU A 224 15.54 -3.86 -5.46
C GLU A 224 16.07 -3.56 -6.88
N ASP A 225 16.20 -4.57 -7.73
CA ASP A 225 16.59 -4.38 -9.14
C ASP A 225 15.54 -3.59 -9.92
N ALA A 226 14.25 -3.85 -9.68
CA ALA A 226 13.16 -3.08 -10.28
C ALA A 226 13.18 -1.62 -9.80
N ARG A 227 13.42 -1.40 -8.50
CA ARG A 227 13.60 -0.05 -7.92
C ARG A 227 14.78 0.68 -8.54
N GLU A 228 15.94 0.04 -8.61
CA GLU A 228 17.14 0.65 -9.20
C GLU A 228 16.93 0.99 -10.69
N GLN A 229 16.17 0.20 -11.44
CA GLN A 229 15.88 0.53 -12.84
C GLN A 229 14.88 1.68 -13.01
N LEU A 230 13.94 1.83 -12.07
CA LEU A 230 12.92 2.88 -12.10
C LEU A 230 13.38 4.21 -11.47
N PHE A 231 14.24 4.14 -10.45
CA PHE A 231 14.66 5.27 -9.62
C PHE A 231 16.18 5.46 -9.54
N GLY A 232 16.98 4.53 -10.06
CA GLY A 232 18.43 4.51 -9.89
C GLY A 232 19.10 5.79 -10.39
N GLY A 233 20.06 6.28 -9.60
CA GLY A 233 20.78 7.51 -9.87
C GLY A 233 20.01 8.81 -9.55
N ASP A 234 18.80 8.75 -9.01
CA ASP A 234 18.03 9.93 -8.59
C ASP A 234 18.44 10.43 -7.20
N PHE A 235 19.55 11.15 -7.16
CA PHE A 235 20.06 11.79 -5.93
C PHE A 235 19.01 12.65 -5.21
N ASP A 236 18.19 13.41 -5.96
CA ASP A 236 17.10 14.20 -5.41
C ASP A 236 16.03 13.33 -4.74
N PHE A 237 15.66 12.20 -5.34
CA PHE A 237 14.69 11.30 -4.75
C PHE A 237 15.21 10.65 -3.46
N GLN A 238 16.49 10.30 -3.40
CA GLN A 238 17.07 9.74 -2.17
C GLN A 238 17.12 10.76 -1.02
N MET A 239 17.30 12.04 -1.33
CA MET A 239 17.44 13.09 -0.32
C MET A 239 16.18 13.30 0.54
N ILE A 240 14.98 13.18 -0.04
CA ILE A 240 13.73 13.47 0.70
C ILE A 240 13.49 12.50 1.87
N TRP A 241 14.12 11.32 1.82
CA TRP A 241 14.04 10.26 2.82
C TRP A 241 15.13 10.35 3.90
N LEU A 242 16.11 11.27 3.76
CA LEU A 242 17.22 11.35 4.70
C LEU A 242 16.77 11.73 6.11
N PRO A 243 17.32 11.07 7.16
CA PRO A 243 17.12 11.50 8.52
C PRO A 243 17.61 12.95 8.70
N ASN A 244 16.78 13.80 9.32
CA ASN A 244 17.02 15.23 9.51
C ASN A 244 16.96 16.11 8.25
N PHE A 245 16.39 15.64 7.13
CA PHE A 245 16.17 16.50 5.96
C PHE A 245 15.36 17.76 6.30
N THR A 246 14.45 17.68 7.27
CA THR A 246 13.75 18.83 7.87
C THR A 246 14.71 19.93 8.33
N ARG A 247 15.84 19.59 8.94
CA ARG A 247 16.85 20.57 9.39
C ARG A 247 17.60 21.18 8.21
N MET A 248 17.79 20.45 7.11
CA MET A 248 18.40 20.99 5.89
C MET A 248 17.47 22.00 5.21
N LEU A 249 16.17 21.72 5.17
CA LEU A 249 15.18 22.62 4.59
C LEU A 249 14.94 23.86 5.44
N PHE A 250 14.79 23.71 6.76
CA PHE A 250 14.33 24.79 7.65
C PHE A 250 15.40 25.36 8.58
N GLY A 251 16.64 24.90 8.49
CA GLY A 251 17.74 25.40 9.31
C GLY A 251 18.37 26.69 8.78
N ASP A 252 19.05 27.41 9.67
CA ASP A 252 19.73 28.69 9.37
C ASP A 252 20.83 28.57 8.29
N SER A 253 21.26 27.35 7.98
CA SER A 253 22.32 27.04 7.02
C SER A 253 21.81 26.62 5.64
N ARG A 254 20.51 26.73 5.33
CA ARG A 254 19.87 26.28 4.08
C ARG A 254 20.64 26.69 2.81
N GLU A 255 21.07 27.96 2.73
CA GLU A 255 21.81 28.49 1.58
C GLU A 255 23.19 27.83 1.43
N SER A 256 23.91 27.66 2.54
CA SER A 256 25.21 26.99 2.54
C SER A 256 25.11 25.50 2.17
N VAL A 257 24.04 24.82 2.60
CA VAL A 257 23.77 23.40 2.26
C VAL A 257 23.45 23.26 0.77
N SER A 258 22.62 24.17 0.24
CA SER A 258 22.27 24.21 -1.20
C SER A 258 23.52 24.36 -2.06
N ILE A 259 24.44 25.26 -1.68
CA ILE A 259 25.72 25.47 -2.36
C ILE A 259 26.62 24.24 -2.25
N GLN A 260 26.75 23.67 -1.05
CA GLN A 260 27.65 22.53 -0.80
C GLN A 260 27.22 21.26 -1.57
N LEU A 261 25.91 21.01 -1.62
CA LEU A 261 25.34 19.84 -2.32
C LEU A 261 25.07 20.11 -3.80
N GLY A 262 25.14 21.37 -4.25
CA GLY A 262 24.82 21.74 -5.63
C GLY A 262 23.35 21.51 -6.00
N VAL A 263 22.43 21.64 -5.04
CA VAL A 263 20.99 21.38 -5.21
C VAL A 263 20.16 22.58 -4.82
N ASP A 264 19.07 22.80 -5.54
CA ASP A 264 18.06 23.80 -5.19
C ASP A 264 17.13 23.22 -4.11
N LEU A 265 17.32 23.58 -2.84
CA LEU A 265 16.45 23.09 -1.77
C LEU A 265 14.97 23.54 -1.92
N ASP A 266 14.69 24.62 -2.67
CA ASP A 266 13.31 25.05 -2.96
C ASP A 266 12.60 24.08 -3.91
N SER A 267 13.34 23.35 -4.77
CA SER A 267 12.74 22.39 -5.69
C SER A 267 12.15 21.16 -5.00
N PHE A 268 12.53 20.92 -3.73
CA PHE A 268 11.99 19.83 -2.93
C PHE A 268 10.63 20.16 -2.29
N HIS A 269 10.15 21.39 -2.39
CA HIS A 269 8.85 21.75 -1.81
C HIS A 269 7.72 20.87 -2.38
N PRO A 270 6.82 20.27 -1.58
CA PRO A 270 5.87 19.26 -2.06
C PRO A 270 4.91 19.74 -3.15
N ILE A 271 4.56 21.03 -3.16
CA ILE A 271 3.79 21.67 -4.25
C ILE A 271 4.49 21.56 -5.61
N ARG A 272 5.82 21.55 -5.65
CA ARG A 272 6.61 21.47 -6.88
C ARG A 272 6.81 20.02 -7.35
N TRP A 273 6.37 19.03 -6.58
CA TRP A 273 6.58 17.63 -6.93
C TRP A 273 5.85 17.17 -8.20
N TRP A 274 4.84 17.91 -8.66
CA TRP A 274 4.16 17.68 -9.94
C TRP A 274 4.89 18.28 -11.15
N GLU A 275 5.93 19.08 -10.93
CA GLU A 275 6.74 19.59 -12.04
C GLU A 275 7.41 18.40 -12.75
N THR A 276 7.26 18.34 -14.07
CA THR A 276 7.93 17.30 -14.86
C THR A 276 9.44 17.47 -14.76
N ASP A 277 10.15 16.37 -14.54
CA ASP A 277 11.58 16.39 -14.34
C ASP A 277 12.30 16.99 -15.56
N ARG A 278 13.07 18.06 -15.32
CA ARG A 278 13.86 18.69 -16.38
C ARG A 278 14.89 17.74 -16.98
N LYS A 279 15.34 16.72 -16.22
CA LYS A 279 16.28 15.68 -16.68
C LYS A 279 15.69 14.79 -17.79
N LEU A 280 14.37 14.62 -17.85
CA LEU A 280 13.69 13.82 -18.89
C LEU A 280 13.45 14.58 -20.20
N ARG A 281 13.64 15.91 -20.24
CA ARG A 281 13.45 16.72 -21.45
C ARG A 281 14.62 16.67 -22.44
N ASN A 282 15.77 16.11 -22.03
CA ASN A 282 17.00 16.06 -22.83
C ASN A 282 17.42 14.63 -23.22
N LYS A 283 16.53 13.65 -23.11
CA LYS A 283 16.70 12.30 -23.68
C LYS A 283 15.70 12.10 -24.83
#